data_AF-A0A1Q7SS29-F1
#
_entry.id   AF-A0A1Q7SS29-F1
#
_cell.length_a   1.000
_cell.length_b   1.000
_cell.length_c   1.000
_cell.angle_alpha   90.00
_cell.angle_beta   90.00
_cell.angle_gamma   90.00
#
_symmetry.space_group_name_H-M   'P 1'
#
loop_
_entity.id
_entity.type
_entity.pdbx_description
1 polymer ?
#
loop_
_entity_poly.entity_id
_entity_poly.type
_entity_poly.pdbx_seq_one_letter_code
_entity_poly.pdbx_strand_id
1 'polypeptide(L)'
;MRDLRGTLRFTSRRQWRNWLQRNHAVKREALLMVYKRAPKNEKFPSRAALEEALCFGWIDGWFKPIDTERWVIRYTPRRNGSNWSKYNIATAWKLLNENKMTPAGIAKLPKDVLEVWEKYRPQATVIVRVTQGRGIRFADGRNYLSMVRMPARAP
;
A
#
# COMPACT_ATOMS: atom_id res chain seq x y z
N MET A 1 -10.09 -10.60 22.22
CA MET A 1 -8.84 -10.97 21.51
C MET A 1 -9.14 -11.05 20.02
N ARG A 2 -8.25 -10.60 19.12
CA ARG A 2 -8.50 -10.70 17.66
C ARG A 2 -8.38 -12.15 17.19
N ASP A 3 -9.42 -12.64 16.52
CA ASP A 3 -9.45 -13.95 15.86
C ASP A 3 -8.51 -13.94 14.64
N LEU A 4 -7.68 -14.97 14.53
CA LEU A 4 -6.70 -15.14 13.45
C LEU A 4 -7.01 -16.36 12.55
N ARG A 5 -8.17 -17.00 12.74
CA ARG A 5 -8.63 -18.07 11.85
C ARG A 5 -8.70 -17.58 10.40
N GLY A 6 -8.30 -18.44 9.46
CA GLY A 6 -8.26 -18.10 8.03
C GLY A 6 -7.09 -17.20 7.61
N THR A 7 -6.06 -17.02 8.45
CA THR A 7 -4.84 -16.28 8.06
C THR A 7 -4.19 -16.90 6.83
N LEU A 8 -4.08 -16.10 5.77
CA LEU A 8 -3.40 -16.42 4.53
C LEU A 8 -1.89 -16.41 4.74
N ARG A 9 -1.21 -17.39 4.13
CA ARG A 9 0.25 -17.52 4.15
C ARG A 9 0.74 -17.62 2.72
N PHE A 10 1.38 -16.56 2.25
CA PHE A 10 1.99 -16.52 0.93
C PHE A 10 3.50 -16.34 1.07
N THR A 11 4.25 -16.99 0.19
CA THR A 11 5.72 -16.89 0.16
C THR A 11 6.19 -15.83 -0.82
N SER A 12 5.32 -15.37 -1.74
CA SER A 12 5.68 -14.41 -2.79
C SER A 12 4.63 -13.34 -3.05
N ARG A 13 5.09 -12.23 -3.63
CA ARG A 13 4.26 -11.15 -4.18
C ARG A 13 3.22 -11.67 -5.17
N ARG A 14 3.62 -12.59 -6.04
CA ARG A 14 2.76 -13.17 -7.08
C ARG A 14 1.56 -13.90 -6.49
N GLN A 15 1.77 -14.70 -5.42
CA GLN A 15 0.67 -15.42 -4.78
C GLN A 15 -0.36 -14.46 -4.16
N TRP A 16 0.10 -13.40 -3.51
CA TRP A 16 -0.81 -12.38 -2.97
C TRP A 16 -1.56 -11.63 -4.07
N ARG A 17 -0.86 -11.20 -5.12
CA ARG A 17 -1.49 -10.56 -6.30
C ARG A 17 -2.57 -11.45 -6.91
N ASN A 18 -2.28 -12.75 -7.08
CA ASN A 18 -3.25 -13.71 -7.61
C ASN A 18 -4.47 -13.88 -6.70
N TRP A 19 -4.28 -13.83 -5.38
CA TRP A 19 -5.40 -13.84 -4.44
C TRP A 19 -6.25 -12.59 -4.60
N LEU A 20 -5.64 -11.40 -4.62
CA LEU A 20 -6.34 -10.13 -4.81
C LEU A 20 -7.10 -10.08 -6.13
N GLN A 21 -6.49 -10.51 -7.23
CA GLN A 21 -7.15 -10.55 -8.53
C GLN A 21 -8.47 -11.32 -8.49
N ARG A 22 -8.52 -12.45 -7.79
CA ARG A 22 -9.74 -13.27 -7.66
C ARG A 22 -10.72 -12.77 -6.60
N ASN A 23 -10.25 -12.03 -5.60
CA ASN A 23 -11.03 -11.79 -4.37
C ASN A 23 -11.32 -10.32 -4.07
N HIS A 24 -10.65 -9.36 -4.71
CA HIS A 24 -10.68 -7.94 -4.32
C HIS A 24 -12.08 -7.32 -4.37
N ALA A 25 -12.95 -7.81 -5.26
CA ALA A 25 -14.32 -7.32 -5.43
C ALA A 25 -15.36 -8.05 -4.56
N VAL A 26 -15.04 -9.24 -4.03
CA VAL A 26 -16.01 -10.12 -3.36
C VAL A 26 -15.73 -10.33 -1.88
N LYS A 27 -14.46 -10.24 -1.43
CA LYS A 27 -14.09 -10.39 -0.02
C LYS A 27 -14.11 -9.05 0.67
N ARG A 28 -14.57 -9.05 1.94
CA ARG A 28 -14.61 -7.85 2.79
C ARG A 28 -13.29 -7.58 3.49
N GLU A 29 -12.49 -8.61 3.70
CA GLU A 29 -11.17 -8.51 4.31
C GLU A 29 -10.29 -9.72 4.00
N ALA A 30 -9.01 -9.60 4.33
CA ALA A 30 -8.02 -10.66 4.32
C ALA A 30 -7.08 -10.52 5.52
N LEU A 31 -6.82 -11.60 6.23
CA LEU A 31 -5.74 -11.66 7.21
C LEU A 31 -4.52 -12.27 6.53
N LEU A 32 -3.42 -11.53 6.45
CA LEU A 32 -2.21 -11.96 5.76
C LEU A 32 -1.04 -11.95 6.71
N MET A 33 -0.36 -13.10 6.82
CA MET A 33 0.92 -13.20 7.52
C MET A 33 2.04 -12.64 6.63
N VAL A 34 2.81 -11.70 7.16
CA VAL A 34 3.95 -11.05 6.49
C VAL A 34 5.16 -11.00 7.41
N TYR A 35 6.34 -10.85 6.82
CA TYR A 35 7.58 -10.64 7.55
C TYR A 35 7.81 -9.16 7.84
N LYS A 36 8.32 -8.86 9.05
CA LYS A 36 8.65 -7.50 9.52
C LYS A 36 9.75 -6.86 8.68
N ARG A 37 10.74 -7.66 8.28
CA ARG A 37 11.87 -7.30 7.41
C ARG A 37 12.00 -8.37 6.34
N ALA A 38 12.50 -8.01 5.16
CA ALA A 38 12.86 -9.01 4.15
C ALA A 38 13.98 -9.90 4.74
N PRO A 39 13.76 -11.22 4.90
CA PRO A 39 14.83 -12.12 5.29
C PRO A 39 15.86 -12.21 4.16
N LYS A 40 17.09 -12.66 4.46
CA LYS A 40 18.12 -12.92 3.45
C LYS A 40 17.68 -13.92 2.36
N ASN A 41 16.62 -14.71 2.60
CA ASN A 41 16.22 -15.86 1.78
C ASN A 41 14.79 -15.70 1.23
N GLU A 42 14.49 -14.57 0.57
CA GLU A 42 13.25 -14.33 -0.19
C GLU A 42 11.94 -14.70 0.53
N LYS A 43 11.44 -13.82 1.40
CA LYS A 43 10.04 -13.92 1.85
C LYS A 43 9.35 -12.57 1.83
N PHE A 44 8.10 -12.63 1.40
CA PHE A 44 7.18 -11.54 1.09
C PHE A 44 7.06 -10.49 2.24
N PRO A 45 7.73 -9.32 2.13
CA PRO A 45 7.75 -8.33 3.20
C PRO A 45 6.45 -7.50 3.20
N SER A 46 6.10 -6.95 4.36
CA SER A 46 4.90 -6.12 4.56
C SER A 46 4.75 -4.99 3.53
N ARG A 47 5.85 -4.35 3.12
CA ARG A 47 5.86 -3.33 2.06
C ARG A 47 5.33 -3.86 0.72
N ALA A 48 5.79 -5.04 0.31
CA ALA A 48 5.36 -5.63 -0.96
C ALA A 48 3.87 -6.02 -0.91
N ALA A 49 3.38 -6.46 0.25
CA ALA A 49 1.97 -6.76 0.45
C ALA A 49 1.08 -5.52 0.34
N LEU A 50 1.50 -4.39 0.91
CA LEU A 50 0.82 -3.12 0.76
C LEU A 50 0.82 -2.61 -0.68
N GLU A 51 1.97 -2.65 -1.36
CA GLU A 51 2.08 -2.23 -2.77
C GLU A 51 1.08 -2.99 -3.66
N GLU A 52 0.98 -4.31 -3.51
CA GLU A 52 -0.03 -5.08 -4.24
C GLU A 52 -1.45 -4.78 -3.78
N ALA A 53 -1.71 -4.58 -2.49
CA ALA A 53 -3.05 -4.21 -2.01
C ALA A 53 -3.53 -2.91 -2.65
N LEU A 54 -2.67 -1.88 -2.73
CA LEU A 54 -2.99 -0.61 -3.38
C LEU A 54 -3.35 -0.80 -4.86
N CYS A 55 -2.66 -1.70 -5.57
CA CYS A 55 -2.96 -2.02 -6.98
C CYS A 55 -4.41 -2.45 -7.20
N PHE A 56 -5.07 -3.03 -6.21
CA PHE A 56 -6.46 -3.52 -6.27
C PHE A 56 -7.43 -2.66 -5.44
N GLY A 57 -6.99 -1.50 -4.95
CA GLY A 57 -7.84 -0.59 -4.19
C GLY A 57 -8.07 -1.05 -2.75
N TRP A 58 -7.16 -1.85 -2.20
CA TRP A 58 -7.16 -2.33 -0.82
C TRP A 58 -6.10 -1.61 0.02
N ILE A 59 -6.23 -1.66 1.34
CA ILE A 59 -5.29 -1.04 2.29
C ILE A 59 -5.06 -1.95 3.50
N ASP A 60 -3.89 -1.82 4.13
CA ASP A 60 -3.63 -2.38 5.45
C ASP A 60 -4.38 -1.61 6.55
N GLY A 61 -4.89 -2.35 7.52
CA GLY A 61 -5.53 -1.82 8.71
C GLY A 61 -4.66 -2.06 9.93
N TRP A 62 -5.16 -2.89 10.82
CA TRP A 62 -4.43 -3.25 12.02
C TRP A 62 -3.43 -4.37 11.75
N PHE A 63 -2.39 -4.44 12.58
CA PHE A 63 -1.47 -5.57 12.64
C PHE A 63 -1.46 -6.21 14.04
N LYS A 64 -1.04 -7.47 14.12
CA LYS A 64 -0.81 -8.21 15.36
C LYS A 64 0.52 -8.97 15.25
N PRO A 65 1.48 -8.75 16.18
CA PRO A 65 2.68 -9.56 16.24
C PRO A 65 2.37 -11.02 16.52
N ILE A 66 3.06 -11.92 15.81
CA ILE A 66 3.01 -13.36 16.05
C ILE A 66 4.28 -13.80 16.77
N ASP A 67 5.43 -13.25 16.36
CA ASP A 67 6.74 -13.50 16.97
C ASP A 67 7.70 -12.32 16.67
N THR A 68 9.00 -12.54 16.83
CA THR A 68 10.07 -11.57 16.59
C THR A 68 10.18 -11.15 15.12
N GLU A 69 9.74 -11.97 14.16
CA GLU A 69 9.95 -11.77 12.73
C GLU A 69 8.68 -11.53 11.92
N ARG A 70 7.50 -11.92 12.45
CA ARG A 70 6.25 -12.00 11.69
C ARG A 70 5.12 -11.19 12.32
N TRP A 71 4.29 -10.65 11.44
CA TRP A 71 3.02 -10.01 11.77
C TRP A 71 1.90 -10.66 10.98
N VAL A 72 0.68 -10.65 11.54
CA VAL A 72 -0.55 -10.72 10.75
C VAL A 72 -1.06 -9.31 10.55
N ILE A 73 -1.29 -8.93 9.30
CA ILE A 73 -1.89 -7.65 8.92
C ILE A 73 -3.26 -7.94 8.32
N ARG A 74 -4.26 -7.16 8.75
CA ARG A 74 -5.57 -7.17 8.11
C ARG A 74 -5.56 -6.22 6.92
N TYR A 75 -6.02 -6.69 5.77
CA TYR A 75 -6.26 -5.89 4.58
C TYR A 75 -7.75 -5.80 4.29
N THR A 76 -8.21 -4.65 3.83
CA THR A 76 -9.61 -4.40 3.47
C THR A 76 -9.72 -3.56 2.21
N PRO A 77 -10.81 -3.68 1.42
CA PRO A 77 -11.13 -2.71 0.37
C PRO A 77 -11.17 -1.30 0.95
N ARG A 78 -10.60 -0.33 0.24
CA ARG A 78 -10.70 1.07 0.64
C ARG A 78 -12.12 1.58 0.45
N ARG A 79 -12.62 2.33 1.43
CA ARG A 79 -13.87 3.08 1.31
C ARG A 79 -13.70 4.21 0.30
N ASN A 80 -14.72 4.46 -0.51
CA ASN A 80 -14.73 5.61 -1.41
C ASN A 80 -14.61 6.90 -0.58
N GLY A 81 -13.84 7.88 -1.07
CA GLY A 81 -13.59 9.14 -0.38
C GLY A 81 -12.70 9.05 0.87
N SER A 82 -12.21 7.86 1.25
CA SER A 82 -11.30 7.75 2.40
C SER A 82 -9.94 8.39 2.11
N ASN A 83 -9.35 8.95 3.17
CA ASN A 83 -8.08 9.64 3.19
C ASN A 83 -6.90 8.77 2.73
N TRP A 84 -6.03 9.34 1.90
CA TRP A 84 -4.75 8.74 1.52
C TRP A 84 -3.60 9.44 2.24
N SER A 85 -2.68 8.65 2.80
CA SER A 85 -1.45 9.20 3.37
C SER A 85 -0.49 9.63 2.26
N LYS A 86 0.40 10.58 2.57
CA LYS A 86 1.51 10.97 1.67
C LYS A 86 2.29 9.76 1.14
N TYR A 87 2.55 8.78 2.01
CA TYR A 87 3.26 7.55 1.67
C TYR A 87 2.49 6.70 0.65
N ASN A 88 1.18 6.51 0.85
CA ASN A 88 0.37 5.71 -0.06
C ASN A 88 0.17 6.43 -1.41
N ILE A 89 0.06 7.76 -1.42
CA ILE A 89 0.01 8.55 -2.66
C ILE A 89 1.29 8.37 -3.46
N ALA A 90 2.46 8.59 -2.85
CA ALA A 90 3.74 8.42 -3.50
C ALA A 90 3.96 6.98 -4.01
N THR A 91 3.48 6.00 -3.24
CA THR A 91 3.53 4.58 -3.63
C THR A 91 2.59 4.29 -4.79
N ALA A 92 1.38 4.86 -4.81
CA ALA A 92 0.45 4.74 -5.94
C ALA A 92 1.04 5.35 -7.21
N TRP A 93 1.63 6.54 -7.16
CA TRP A 93 2.30 7.16 -8.31
C TRP A 93 3.45 6.30 -8.85
N LYS A 94 4.28 5.73 -7.98
CA LYS A 94 5.29 4.74 -8.37
C LYS A 94 4.64 3.55 -9.10
N LEU A 95 3.59 2.97 -8.54
CA LEU A 95 2.91 1.80 -9.12
C LEU A 95 2.20 2.12 -10.44
N LEU A 96 1.71 3.34 -10.62
CA LEU A 96 1.16 3.82 -11.88
C LEU A 96 2.25 3.95 -12.95
N ASN A 97 3.41 4.53 -12.62
CA ASN A 97 4.55 4.61 -13.53
C ASN A 97 5.08 3.23 -13.93
N GLU A 98 4.98 2.25 -13.03
CA GLU A 98 5.35 0.85 -13.28
C GLU A 98 4.24 0.05 -14.00
N ASN A 99 3.11 0.68 -14.37
CA ASN A 99 1.94 0.02 -14.97
C ASN A 99 1.37 -1.17 -14.16
N LYS A 100 1.49 -1.11 -12.82
CA LYS A 100 1.03 -2.19 -11.92
C LYS A 100 -0.37 -2.00 -11.36
N MET A 101 -0.82 -0.75 -11.28
CA MET A 101 -2.16 -0.41 -10.81
C MET A 101 -3.23 -1.00 -11.73
N THR A 102 -4.26 -1.59 -11.14
CA THR A 102 -5.43 -2.10 -11.89
C THR A 102 -6.53 -1.04 -11.95
N PRO A 103 -7.55 -1.19 -12.82
CA PRO A 103 -8.70 -0.30 -12.81
C PRO A 103 -9.36 -0.17 -11.42
N ALA A 104 -9.42 -1.26 -10.65
CA ALA A 104 -9.97 -1.24 -9.29
C ALA A 104 -9.14 -0.37 -8.33
N GLY A 105 -7.81 -0.37 -8.48
CA GLY A 105 -6.93 0.49 -7.70
C GLY A 105 -7.05 1.96 -8.09
N ILE A 106 -7.07 2.23 -9.40
CA ILE A 106 -7.22 3.60 -9.96
C ILE A 106 -8.54 4.22 -9.50
N ALA A 107 -9.64 3.46 -9.53
CA ALA A 107 -10.95 3.92 -9.09
C ALA A 107 -11.03 4.34 -7.61
N LYS A 108 -10.03 3.99 -6.79
CA LYS A 108 -9.96 4.39 -5.36
C LYS A 108 -9.07 5.60 -5.12
N LEU A 109 -8.35 6.09 -6.13
CA LEU A 109 -7.52 7.28 -6.00
C LEU A 109 -8.39 8.55 -5.93
N PRO A 110 -8.02 9.53 -5.10
CA PRO A 110 -8.60 10.86 -5.16
C PRO A 110 -8.34 11.49 -6.55
N LYS A 111 -9.28 12.33 -6.99
CA LYS A 111 -9.22 12.97 -8.30
C LYS A 111 -7.93 13.81 -8.47
N ASP A 112 -7.62 14.65 -7.49
CA ASP A 112 -6.43 15.50 -7.47
C ASP A 112 -5.12 14.69 -7.47
N VAL A 113 -5.08 13.55 -6.78
CA VAL A 113 -3.95 12.61 -6.82
C VAL A 113 -3.72 12.07 -8.24
N LEU A 114 -4.80 11.72 -8.95
CA LEU A 114 -4.70 11.21 -10.31
C LEU A 114 -4.28 12.31 -11.29
N GLU A 115 -4.87 13.50 -11.20
CA GLU A 115 -4.56 14.66 -12.06
C GLU A 115 -3.10 15.10 -11.94
N VAL A 116 -2.54 15.15 -10.73
CA VAL A 116 -1.12 15.45 -10.52
C VAL A 116 -0.23 14.39 -11.17
N TRP A 117 -0.61 13.12 -11.10
CA TRP A 117 0.13 12.05 -11.78
C TRP A 117 0.02 12.13 -13.30
N GLU A 118 -1.15 12.45 -13.84
CA GLU A 118 -1.42 12.70 -15.26
C GLU A 118 -0.55 13.80 -15.83
N LYS A 119 -0.46 14.91 -15.11
CA LYS A 119 0.29 16.07 -15.57
C LYS A 119 1.80 15.93 -15.46
N TYR A 120 2.29 15.30 -14.39
CA TYR A 120 3.71 15.37 -14.04
C TYR A 120 4.45 14.03 -14.03
N ARG A 121 3.72 12.90 -14.01
CA ARG A 121 4.28 11.55 -13.85
C ARG A 121 5.40 11.47 -12.78
N PRO A 122 5.18 11.95 -11.54
CA PRO A 122 6.26 12.10 -10.57
C PRO A 122 7.02 10.81 -10.31
N GLN A 123 8.34 10.84 -10.40
CA GLN A 123 9.19 9.71 -10.06
C GLN A 123 9.51 9.73 -8.56
N ALA A 124 8.66 9.07 -7.78
CA ALA A 124 8.73 9.07 -6.33
C ALA A 124 9.68 7.99 -5.78
N THR A 125 10.67 8.42 -5.01
CA THR A 125 11.51 7.55 -4.17
C THR A 125 11.05 7.66 -2.73
N VAL A 126 10.55 6.55 -2.18
CA VAL A 126 10.09 6.49 -0.79
C VAL A 126 11.20 5.98 0.12
N ILE A 127 11.66 6.85 1.02
CA ILE A 127 12.79 6.64 1.93
C ILE A 127 12.25 6.28 3.31
N VAL A 128 12.59 5.07 3.77
CA VAL A 128 12.01 4.49 4.99
C VAL A 128 12.76 4.90 6.27
N ARG A 129 13.94 5.53 6.14
CA ARG A 129 14.79 5.96 7.26
C ARG A 129 14.98 7.48 7.22
N VAL A 130 14.06 8.21 7.83
CA VAL A 130 14.30 9.60 8.25
C VAL A 130 14.10 9.67 9.76
N THR A 131 14.68 10.67 10.43
CA THR A 131 14.73 10.83 11.89
C THR A 131 13.35 10.69 12.55
N GLN A 132 12.26 10.99 11.83
CA GLN A 132 10.89 10.64 12.18
C GLN A 132 10.10 10.15 10.95
N GLY A 133 9.74 8.86 10.92
CA GLY A 133 8.81 8.29 9.93
C GLY A 133 9.44 7.94 8.57
N ARG A 134 8.67 8.15 7.50
CA ARG A 134 9.07 7.83 6.11
C ARG A 134 9.13 9.14 5.30
N GLY A 135 10.28 9.44 4.72
CA GLY A 135 10.49 10.57 3.83
C GLY A 135 10.13 10.21 2.38
N ILE A 136 9.69 11.20 1.61
CA ILE A 136 9.39 11.03 0.18
C ILE A 136 10.22 12.06 -0.56
N ARG A 137 11.03 11.60 -1.52
CA ARG A 137 11.79 12.44 -2.43
C ARG A 137 11.36 12.16 -3.85
N PHE A 138 11.30 13.20 -4.67
CA PHE A 138 11.04 13.08 -6.10
C PHE A 138 12.34 13.31 -6.86
N ALA A 139 12.51 12.60 -7.98
CA ALA A 139 13.77 12.62 -8.73
C ALA A 139 14.21 14.02 -9.18
N ASP A 140 13.25 14.91 -9.44
CA ASP A 140 13.45 16.29 -9.87
C ASP A 140 13.46 17.31 -8.71
N GLY A 141 13.43 16.84 -7.46
CA GLY A 141 13.44 17.68 -6.26
C GLY A 141 12.12 18.42 -5.97
N ARG A 142 11.11 18.34 -6.84
CA ARG A 142 9.83 19.04 -6.63
C ARG A 142 8.98 18.34 -5.57
N ASN A 143 8.19 19.10 -4.82
CA ASN A 143 7.27 18.56 -3.83
C ASN A 143 5.86 18.40 -4.40
N TYR A 144 5.63 17.38 -5.22
CA TYR A 144 4.30 17.13 -5.81
C TYR A 144 3.19 16.88 -4.79
N LEU A 145 3.53 16.45 -3.57
CA LEU A 145 2.55 16.24 -2.51
C LEU A 145 1.95 17.54 -1.97
N SER A 146 2.54 18.71 -2.23
CA SER A 146 1.90 19.99 -1.91
C SER A 146 0.80 20.38 -2.88
N MET A 147 0.69 19.70 -4.03
CA MET A 147 -0.33 19.95 -5.06
C MET A 147 -1.59 19.10 -4.86
N VAL A 148 -1.60 18.22 -3.86
CA VAL A 148 -2.72 17.33 -3.53
C VAL A 148 -3.32 17.78 -2.21
N ARG A 149 -4.65 17.76 -2.11
CA ARG A 149 -5.38 18.04 -0.88
C ARG A 149 -5.10 16.93 0.12
N MET A 150 -4.25 17.24 1.09
CA MET A 150 -4.01 16.33 2.20
C MET A 150 -5.17 16.44 3.19
N PRO A 151 -5.69 15.31 3.68
CA PRO A 151 -6.59 15.36 4.81
C PRO A 151 -5.86 15.95 6.01
N ALA A 152 -6.56 16.77 6.80
CA ALA A 152 -6.06 17.18 8.09
C ALA A 152 -5.58 15.92 8.84
N ARG A 153 -4.38 15.96 9.42
CA ARG A 153 -3.96 14.88 10.31
C ARG A 153 -5.06 14.77 11.37
N ALA A 154 -5.66 13.59 11.50
CA ALA A 154 -6.47 13.34 12.68
C ALA A 154 -5.58 13.64 13.90
N PRO A 155 -6.08 14.41 14.89
CA PRO A 155 -5.34 14.73 16.09
C PRO A 155 -4.80 13.47 16.77
#